data_AF-A0A6A4I6S5-F1
#
_entry.id   AF-A0A6A4I6S5-F1
#
_cell.length_a   1.000
_cell.length_b   1.000
_cell.length_c   1.000
_cell.angle_alpha   90.00
_cell.angle_beta   90.00
_cell.angle_gamma   90.00
#
_symmetry.space_group_name_H-M   'P 1'
#
loop_
_entity.id
_entity.type
_entity.pdbx_description
1 polymer ?
#
loop_
_entity_poly.entity_id
_entity_poly.type
_entity_poly.pdbx_seq_one_letter_code
_entity_poly.pdbx_strand_id
1 'polypeptide(L)'
;MPRPKLPLEHKNPNVALILSSGNLPPVKYQILNCQGNDILVGRLKIETSTGTGHAFILRRYDTGAVSLTTMFRAAFPKADDQSEKDEVQWVKENYDLSGNNGSSKDPSITRLAGTWVSPELARELGQAYLLGNLISLVVDAHPDPDATYRRSGKGATTPKAPSSVDIATKPQSVVSPTAAPNPSKRRKESSPVRTTTTIPASPPPEKRILPRRTTRTKSPAPIPLVKTPSRKSVIRREREREREPKAEVLTPGGSDETAVEDEEVEAVEDVAGEELRQQDIAEQKILIEDLKAKRDAAESGSQPAVVKRSREEEEEALRFNFKEPEVGERAIATNRRVGGYFEEPRHQSLAWGIAAFAFGIGAVTFLPNLL
;
A
#
# COMPACT_ATOMS: atom_id res chain seq x y z
N MET A 1 -9.27 15.36 -26.85
CA MET A 1 -10.02 14.12 -27.13
C MET A 1 -11.37 14.13 -26.40
N PRO A 2 -12.44 13.52 -26.93
CA PRO A 2 -13.68 13.35 -26.17
C PRO A 2 -13.45 12.47 -24.92
N ARG A 3 -14.17 12.76 -23.83
CA ARG A 3 -14.04 12.01 -22.58
C ARG A 3 -14.52 10.56 -22.75
N PRO A 4 -13.75 9.55 -22.30
CA PRO A 4 -14.20 8.16 -22.33
C PRO A 4 -15.44 7.97 -21.43
N LYS A 5 -16.25 6.96 -21.75
CA LYS A 5 -17.45 6.67 -20.95
C LYS A 5 -17.05 6.07 -19.61
N LEU A 6 -17.51 6.68 -18.52
CA LEU A 6 -17.26 6.19 -17.17
C LEU A 6 -17.96 4.84 -16.93
N PRO A 7 -17.32 3.90 -16.20
CA PRO A 7 -17.88 2.58 -15.91
C PRO A 7 -18.92 2.64 -14.79
N LEU A 8 -20.04 3.32 -15.03
CA LEU A 8 -21.11 3.56 -14.04
C LEU A 8 -21.75 2.27 -13.51
N GLU A 9 -21.66 1.17 -14.26
CA GLU A 9 -22.10 -0.17 -13.83
C GLU A 9 -21.28 -0.71 -12.66
N HIS A 10 -20.02 -0.27 -12.54
CA HIS A 10 -19.09 -0.67 -11.49
C HIS A 10 -19.00 0.34 -10.35
N LYS A 11 -19.94 1.29 -10.27
CA LYS A 11 -19.95 2.31 -9.22
C LYS A 11 -19.99 1.68 -7.82
N ASN A 12 -19.29 2.30 -6.88
CA ASN A 12 -19.25 1.85 -5.50
C ASN A 12 -20.58 2.16 -4.77
N PRO A 13 -21.38 1.14 -4.39
CA PRO A 13 -22.66 1.37 -3.72
C PRO A 13 -22.50 1.95 -2.31
N ASN A 14 -21.37 1.72 -1.64
CA ASN A 14 -21.14 2.18 -0.27
C ASN A 14 -20.98 3.70 -0.18
N VAL A 15 -20.59 4.36 -1.26
CA VAL A 15 -20.42 5.84 -1.27
C VAL A 15 -21.75 6.52 -0.96
N ALA A 16 -22.85 6.08 -1.59
CA ALA A 16 -24.17 6.63 -1.33
C ALA A 16 -24.61 6.41 0.13
N LEU A 17 -24.29 5.26 0.71
CA LEU A 17 -24.60 4.94 2.10
C LEU A 17 -23.82 5.85 3.07
N ILE A 18 -22.53 6.04 2.83
CA ILE A 18 -21.67 6.92 3.62
C ILE A 18 -22.21 8.36 3.61
N LEU A 19 -22.53 8.87 2.42
CA LEU A 19 -23.07 10.23 2.25
C LEU A 19 -24.44 10.39 2.93
N SER A 20 -25.31 9.39 2.83
CA SER A 20 -26.64 9.43 3.46
C SER A 20 -26.57 9.32 4.97
N SER A 21 -25.56 8.64 5.52
CA SER A 21 -25.41 8.44 6.96
C SER A 21 -24.97 9.70 7.71
N GLY A 22 -24.40 10.70 7.01
CA GLY A 22 -23.79 11.89 7.60
C GLY A 22 -22.47 11.63 8.36
N ASN A 23 -22.12 10.36 8.61
CA ASN A 23 -20.87 9.98 9.27
C ASN A 23 -19.75 9.85 8.24
N LEU A 24 -19.17 11.00 7.86
CA LEU A 24 -18.06 11.03 6.92
C LEU A 24 -16.79 10.44 7.58
N PRO A 25 -16.04 9.55 6.87
CA PRO A 25 -14.82 8.98 7.42
C PRO A 25 -13.77 10.08 7.68
N PRO A 26 -12.97 9.99 8.77
CA PRO A 26 -11.94 10.98 9.04
C PRO A 26 -10.75 10.79 8.10
N VAL A 27 -10.16 11.92 7.66
CA VAL A 27 -8.88 11.93 6.94
C VAL A 27 -7.76 11.66 7.95
N LYS A 28 -6.98 10.59 7.71
CA LYS A 28 -5.81 10.27 8.54
C LYS A 28 -4.56 10.74 7.84
N TYR A 29 -3.62 11.28 8.60
CA TYR A 29 -2.34 11.76 8.08
C TYR A 29 -1.23 10.75 8.32
N GLN A 30 -0.32 10.64 7.37
CA GLN A 30 0.83 9.74 7.42
C GLN A 30 1.99 10.38 6.67
N ILE A 31 3.19 10.29 7.24
CA ILE A 31 4.43 10.70 6.54
C ILE A 31 4.92 9.51 5.74
N LEU A 32 5.04 9.66 4.42
CA LEU A 32 5.67 8.70 3.53
C LEU A 32 7.13 9.10 3.33
N ASN A 33 8.07 8.18 3.52
CA ASN A 33 9.46 8.41 3.14
C ASN A 33 9.67 7.83 1.74
N CYS A 34 9.92 8.69 0.76
CA CYS A 34 10.15 8.31 -0.63
C CYS A 34 11.42 9.02 -1.11
N GLN A 35 12.41 8.25 -1.55
CA GLN A 35 13.67 8.80 -2.07
C GLN A 35 14.38 9.75 -1.09
N GLY A 36 14.29 9.46 0.22
CA GLY A 36 14.88 10.31 1.27
C GLY A 36 14.05 11.54 1.65
N ASN A 37 12.98 11.84 0.91
CA ASN A 37 12.08 12.94 1.21
C ASN A 37 10.85 12.46 1.98
N ASP A 38 10.51 13.19 3.03
CA ASP A 38 9.32 12.95 3.83
C ASP A 38 8.13 13.74 3.25
N ILE A 39 7.13 13.03 2.74
CA ILE A 39 5.92 13.62 2.16
C ILE A 39 4.76 13.38 3.11
N LEU A 40 4.11 14.44 3.56
CA LEU A 40 2.89 14.33 4.35
C LEU A 40 1.70 14.03 3.43
N VAL A 41 1.03 12.90 3.69
CA VAL A 41 -0.11 12.42 2.91
C VAL A 41 -1.33 12.24 3.80
N GLY A 42 -2.46 12.79 3.36
CA GLY A 42 -3.78 12.50 3.89
C GLY A 42 -4.39 11.31 3.17
N ARG A 43 -4.98 10.40 3.93
CA ARG A 43 -5.72 9.24 3.41
C ARG A 43 -7.14 9.23 3.96
N LEU A 44 -8.11 9.14 3.07
CA LEU A 44 -9.51 8.89 3.40
C LEU A 44 -9.83 7.44 3.07
N LYS A 45 -10.26 6.65 4.06
CA LYS A 45 -10.67 5.26 3.85
C LYS A 45 -12.12 5.22 3.34
N ILE A 46 -12.35 4.51 2.24
CA ILE A 46 -13.69 4.28 1.67
C ILE A 46 -13.93 2.78 1.60
N GLU A 47 -15.10 2.34 2.03
CA GLU A 47 -15.49 0.92 1.95
C GLU A 47 -15.83 0.55 0.51
N THR A 48 -15.36 -0.61 0.05
CA THR A 48 -15.61 -1.12 -1.30
C THR A 48 -16.13 -2.54 -1.24
N SER A 49 -16.86 -2.96 -2.28
CA SER A 49 -17.35 -4.34 -2.41
C SER A 49 -16.30 -5.33 -2.93
N THR A 50 -15.04 -4.92 -3.07
CA THR A 50 -13.94 -5.75 -3.59
C THR A 50 -13.44 -6.69 -2.50
N GLY A 51 -12.63 -7.70 -2.85
CA GLY A 51 -12.03 -8.63 -1.88
C GLY A 51 -11.19 -7.96 -0.77
N THR A 52 -10.63 -6.77 -1.02
CA THR A 52 -9.94 -5.97 0.01
C THR A 52 -10.90 -5.32 1.01
N GLY A 53 -12.16 -5.13 0.64
CA GLY A 53 -13.21 -4.47 1.42
C GLY A 53 -13.08 -2.94 1.55
N HIS A 54 -12.00 -2.35 1.04
CA HIS A 54 -11.78 -0.91 1.10
C HIS A 54 -10.80 -0.40 0.05
N ALA A 55 -10.87 0.91 -0.21
CA ALA A 55 -9.93 1.71 -0.96
C ALA A 55 -9.54 2.95 -0.15
N PHE A 56 -8.49 3.65 -0.57
CA PHE A 56 -8.08 4.92 0.02
C PHE A 56 -8.09 5.99 -1.06
N ILE A 57 -8.54 7.20 -0.72
CA ILE A 57 -8.26 8.40 -1.52
C ILE A 57 -7.06 9.10 -0.88
N LEU A 58 -6.03 9.38 -1.68
CA LEU A 58 -4.79 9.99 -1.21
C LEU A 58 -4.68 11.44 -1.66
N ARG A 59 -4.22 12.30 -0.74
CA ARG A 59 -3.84 13.69 -1.00
C ARG A 59 -2.47 13.98 -0.42
N ARG A 60 -1.59 14.60 -1.19
CA ARG A 60 -0.28 15.07 -0.72
C ARG A 60 -0.39 16.53 -0.28
N TYR A 61 0.27 16.91 0.81
CA TYR A 61 0.13 18.24 1.43
C TYR A 61 1.22 19.24 1.06
N ASP A 62 2.29 18.79 0.40
CA ASP A 62 3.32 19.65 -0.17
C ASP A 62 2.81 20.42 -1.40
N THR A 63 2.16 19.73 -2.35
CA THR A 63 1.56 20.35 -3.55
C THR A 63 0.04 20.52 -3.45
N GLY A 64 -0.58 19.90 -2.45
CA GLY A 64 -2.05 19.86 -2.30
C GLY A 64 -2.75 18.87 -3.24
N ALA A 65 -2.04 18.23 -4.17
CA ALA A 65 -2.62 17.39 -5.21
C ALA A 65 -3.28 16.11 -4.68
N VAL A 66 -4.28 15.61 -5.41
CA VAL A 66 -5.06 14.41 -5.09
C VAL A 66 -4.78 13.32 -6.13
N SER A 67 -4.63 12.07 -5.69
CA SER A 67 -4.34 10.96 -6.59
C SER A 67 -5.58 10.51 -7.39
N LEU A 68 -5.57 10.79 -8.69
CA LEU A 68 -6.62 10.44 -9.64
C LEU A 68 -6.89 8.94 -9.71
N THR A 69 -5.82 8.13 -9.76
CA THR A 69 -5.95 6.67 -9.85
C THR A 69 -6.63 6.09 -8.61
N THR A 70 -6.30 6.61 -7.42
CA THR A 70 -6.96 6.18 -6.19
C THR A 70 -8.41 6.64 -6.09
N MET A 71 -8.73 7.84 -6.60
CA MET A 71 -10.11 8.31 -6.73
C MET A 71 -10.92 7.39 -7.66
N PHE A 72 -10.38 7.05 -8.83
CA PHE A 72 -11.03 6.19 -9.81
C PHE A 72 -11.33 4.81 -9.21
N ARG A 73 -10.35 4.17 -8.56
CA ARG A 73 -10.54 2.85 -7.92
C ARG A 73 -11.53 2.88 -6.76
N ALA A 74 -11.59 3.99 -6.02
CA ALA A 74 -12.56 4.15 -4.94
C ALA A 74 -14.00 4.33 -5.47
N ALA A 75 -14.14 5.01 -6.61
CA ALA A 75 -15.41 5.23 -7.29
C ALA A 75 -15.91 3.97 -8.03
N PHE A 76 -15.00 3.26 -8.71
CA PHE A 76 -15.31 2.13 -9.59
C PHE A 76 -14.50 0.88 -9.20
N PRO A 77 -14.79 0.26 -8.03
CA PRO A 77 -13.99 -0.82 -7.45
C PRO A 77 -13.90 -2.11 -8.28
N LYS A 78 -14.76 -2.28 -9.28
CA LYS A 78 -14.80 -3.44 -10.19
C LYS A 78 -14.50 -3.08 -11.65
N ALA A 79 -14.07 -1.85 -11.92
CA ALA A 79 -13.74 -1.44 -13.27
C ALA A 79 -12.43 -2.08 -13.75
N ASP A 80 -12.33 -2.26 -15.06
CA ASP A 80 -11.15 -2.81 -15.70
C ASP A 80 -10.00 -1.80 -15.73
N ASP A 81 -8.77 -2.30 -15.65
CA ASP A 81 -7.55 -1.48 -15.72
C ASP A 81 -7.48 -0.63 -17.00
N GLN A 82 -8.09 -1.08 -18.10
CA GLN A 82 -8.14 -0.31 -19.34
C GLN A 82 -8.96 0.96 -19.19
N SER A 83 -10.12 0.90 -18.53
CA SER A 83 -10.95 2.08 -18.29
C SER A 83 -10.26 3.12 -17.39
N GLU A 84 -9.46 2.65 -16.42
CA GLU A 84 -8.61 3.53 -15.60
C GLU A 84 -7.55 4.21 -16.46
N LYS A 85 -6.89 3.45 -17.36
CA LYS A 85 -5.87 4.00 -18.27
C LYS A 85 -6.46 5.03 -19.23
N ASP A 86 -7.62 4.74 -19.82
CA ASP A 86 -8.29 5.65 -20.76
C ASP A 86 -8.68 6.97 -20.09
N GLU A 87 -9.24 6.91 -18.86
CA GLU A 87 -9.58 8.11 -18.10
C GLU A 87 -8.33 8.89 -17.69
N VAL A 88 -7.27 8.20 -17.24
CA VAL A 88 -5.98 8.83 -16.90
C VAL A 88 -5.36 9.51 -18.12
N GLN A 89 -5.41 8.86 -19.29
CA GLN A 89 -4.88 9.40 -20.53
C GLN A 89 -5.68 10.64 -20.95
N TRP A 90 -7.01 10.56 -20.91
CA TRP A 90 -7.87 11.71 -21.18
C TRP A 90 -7.55 12.89 -20.24
N VAL A 91 -7.37 12.66 -18.94
CA VAL A 91 -7.01 13.76 -18.02
C VAL A 91 -5.66 14.37 -18.38
N LYS A 92 -4.66 13.57 -18.73
CA LYS A 92 -3.32 14.07 -19.13
C LYS A 92 -3.36 14.93 -20.39
N GLU A 93 -4.24 14.63 -21.33
CA GLU A 93 -4.35 15.36 -22.59
C GLU A 93 -5.17 16.65 -22.49
N ASN A 94 -6.10 16.73 -21.53
CA ASN A 94 -7.05 17.84 -21.45
C ASN A 94 -6.74 18.83 -20.32
N TYR A 95 -5.88 18.47 -19.35
CA TYR A 95 -5.57 19.31 -18.21
C TYR A 95 -4.07 19.42 -17.97
N ASP A 96 -3.62 20.58 -17.49
CA ASP A 96 -2.24 20.75 -17.05
C ASP A 96 -2.01 20.04 -15.71
N LEU A 97 -1.06 19.11 -15.72
CA LEU A 97 -0.64 18.35 -14.53
C LEU A 97 0.73 18.77 -14.01
N SER A 98 1.30 19.85 -14.55
CA SER A 98 2.56 20.40 -14.10
C SER A 98 2.49 20.80 -12.61
N GLY A 99 3.56 20.53 -11.86
CA GLY A 99 3.63 20.82 -10.42
C GLY A 99 2.79 19.93 -9.49
N ASN A 100 1.88 19.10 -9.99
CA ASN A 100 1.05 18.24 -9.14
C ASN A 100 1.81 17.02 -8.59
N ASN A 101 2.74 16.47 -9.36
CA ASN A 101 3.59 15.34 -8.99
C ASN A 101 5.02 15.57 -9.46
N GLY A 102 5.97 14.91 -8.78
CA GLY A 102 7.38 14.91 -9.19
C GLY A 102 7.56 14.40 -10.61
N SER A 103 8.42 15.08 -11.36
CA SER A 103 8.79 14.75 -12.73
C SER A 103 10.31 14.75 -12.86
N SER A 104 10.86 14.07 -13.87
CA SER A 104 12.31 14.11 -14.13
C SER A 104 12.83 15.53 -14.38
N LYS A 105 11.93 16.44 -14.79
CA LYS A 105 12.24 17.87 -15.00
C LYS A 105 12.24 18.69 -13.71
N ASP A 106 11.58 18.22 -12.65
CA ASP A 106 11.45 18.92 -11.38
C ASP A 106 11.80 17.98 -10.22
N PRO A 107 13.09 17.91 -9.84
CA PRO A 107 13.55 17.07 -8.74
C PRO A 107 13.16 17.62 -7.36
N SER A 108 12.60 18.85 -7.28
CA SER A 108 12.21 19.44 -6.00
C SER A 108 10.99 18.73 -5.39
N ILE A 109 10.12 18.19 -6.24
CA ILE A 109 8.93 17.45 -5.85
C ILE A 109 9.19 15.97 -6.03
N THR A 110 9.09 15.19 -4.95
CA THR A 110 9.24 13.73 -5.05
C THR A 110 8.07 13.11 -5.82
N ARG A 111 8.40 12.19 -6.74
CA ARG A 111 7.44 11.47 -7.57
C ARG A 111 6.78 10.35 -6.78
N LEU A 112 5.45 10.42 -6.65
CA LEU A 112 4.62 9.34 -6.15
C LEU A 112 4.00 8.55 -7.32
N ALA A 113 3.67 7.28 -7.09
CA ALA A 113 3.03 6.44 -8.09
C ALA A 113 1.64 6.98 -8.49
N GLY A 114 1.23 6.66 -9.72
CA GLY A 114 -0.05 7.10 -10.29
C GLY A 114 -0.06 8.53 -10.80
N THR A 115 -1.25 8.98 -11.20
CA THR A 115 -1.49 10.33 -11.70
C THR A 115 -2.10 11.18 -10.61
N TRP A 116 -1.63 12.42 -10.46
CA TRP A 116 -2.06 13.36 -9.43
C TRP A 116 -2.60 14.63 -10.10
N VAL A 117 -3.71 15.13 -9.58
CA VAL A 117 -4.44 16.28 -10.13
C VAL A 117 -4.56 17.39 -9.09
N SER A 118 -4.75 18.62 -9.56
CA SER A 118 -4.94 19.78 -8.70
C SER A 118 -6.22 19.63 -7.84
N PRO A 119 -6.34 20.33 -6.70
CA PRO A 119 -7.52 20.24 -5.84
C PRO A 119 -8.83 20.64 -6.54
N GLU A 120 -8.75 21.63 -7.43
CA GLU A 120 -9.90 22.13 -8.20
C GLU A 120 -10.39 21.06 -9.18
N LEU A 121 -9.47 20.48 -9.96
CA LEU A 121 -9.77 19.40 -10.89
C LEU A 121 -10.26 18.14 -10.15
N ALA A 122 -9.68 17.85 -8.98
CA ALA A 122 -10.14 16.74 -8.14
C ALA A 122 -11.61 16.92 -7.73
N ARG A 123 -12.06 18.14 -7.40
CA ARG A 123 -13.46 18.42 -7.07
C ARG A 123 -14.39 18.21 -8.27
N GLU A 124 -13.99 18.67 -9.45
CA GLU A 124 -14.74 18.46 -10.70
C GLU A 124 -14.88 16.97 -11.04
N LEU A 125 -13.76 16.24 -11.09
CA LEU A 125 -13.75 14.80 -11.34
C LEU A 125 -14.48 14.05 -10.22
N GLY A 126 -14.37 14.50 -8.98
CA GLY A 126 -15.09 13.97 -7.83
C GLY A 126 -16.60 14.01 -8.00
N GLN A 127 -17.15 15.08 -8.58
CA GLN A 127 -18.59 15.15 -8.90
C GLN A 127 -18.96 14.11 -9.97
N ALA A 128 -18.18 14.01 -11.04
CA ALA A 128 -18.40 13.02 -12.10
C ALA A 128 -18.30 11.56 -11.58
N TYR A 129 -17.44 11.32 -10.59
CA TYR A 129 -17.23 10.01 -9.97
C TYR A 129 -18.20 9.72 -8.80
N LEU A 130 -19.15 10.61 -8.52
CA LEU A 130 -20.07 10.51 -7.39
C LEU A 130 -19.36 10.53 -6.01
N LEU A 131 -18.13 11.04 -5.96
CA LEU A 131 -17.32 11.23 -4.76
C LEU A 131 -17.32 12.69 -4.24
N GLY A 132 -18.10 13.59 -4.84
CA GLY A 132 -18.02 15.05 -4.64
C GLY A 132 -17.80 15.50 -3.19
N ASN A 133 -18.70 15.16 -2.28
CA ASN A 133 -18.59 15.58 -0.87
C ASN A 133 -17.37 14.96 -0.15
N LEU A 134 -16.98 13.73 -0.52
CA LEU A 134 -15.79 13.07 0.05
C LEU A 134 -14.50 13.73 -0.45
N ILE A 135 -14.47 14.19 -1.70
CA ILE A 135 -13.33 14.93 -2.24
C ILE A 135 -13.23 16.31 -1.60
N SER A 136 -14.35 17.03 -1.45
CA SER A 136 -14.36 18.30 -0.71
C SER A 136 -13.78 18.12 0.69
N LEU A 137 -14.21 17.08 1.41
CA LEU A 137 -13.64 16.75 2.73
C LEU A 137 -12.12 16.53 2.70
N VAL A 138 -11.60 15.81 1.71
CA VAL A 138 -10.15 15.55 1.58
C VAL A 138 -9.36 16.81 1.21
N VAL A 139 -9.94 17.67 0.37
CA VAL A 139 -9.33 18.93 -0.09
C VAL A 139 -9.37 20.01 1.00
N ASP A 140 -10.39 20.00 1.85
CA ASP A 140 -10.54 20.98 2.93
C ASP A 140 -9.87 20.53 4.23
N ALA A 141 -9.48 19.25 4.33
CA ALA A 141 -8.73 18.75 5.45
C ALA A 141 -7.36 19.43 5.54
N HIS A 142 -6.96 19.84 6.74
CA HIS A 142 -5.63 20.39 7.03
C HIS A 142 -4.97 19.59 8.15
N PRO A 143 -3.68 19.20 7.99
CA PRO A 143 -2.92 18.62 9.08
C PRO A 143 -2.73 19.67 10.17
N ASP A 144 -2.87 19.23 11.42
CA ASP A 144 -2.44 19.97 12.60
C ASP A 144 -0.91 20.18 12.54
N PRO A 145 -0.41 21.43 12.61
CA PRO A 145 1.02 21.73 12.57
C PRO A 145 1.78 21.22 13.78
N ASP A 146 1.10 21.04 14.93
CA ASP A 146 1.73 20.62 16.18
C ASP A 146 1.69 19.10 16.38
N ALA A 147 0.92 18.39 15.55
CA ALA A 147 0.76 16.94 15.67
C ALA A 147 1.95 16.16 15.11
N THR A 148 2.41 15.16 15.87
CA THR A 148 3.42 14.21 15.41
C THR A 148 2.78 13.08 14.61
N TYR A 149 3.05 13.05 13.30
CA TYR A 149 2.49 12.04 12.41
C TYR A 149 3.32 10.76 12.34
N ARG A 150 2.62 9.62 12.18
CA ARG A 150 3.27 8.31 12.00
C ARG A 150 4.01 8.27 10.66
N ARG A 151 5.30 7.91 10.70
CA ARG A 151 6.14 7.66 9.51
C ARG A 151 5.92 6.24 8.97
N SER A 152 5.79 6.10 7.65
CA SER A 152 5.74 4.80 6.97
C SER A 152 7.16 4.30 6.69
N GLY A 153 7.75 3.61 7.66
CA GLY A 153 9.06 3.00 7.50
C GLY A 153 9.19 1.85 8.48
N LYS A 154 9.47 0.65 7.96
CA LYS A 154 9.73 -0.56 8.76
C LYS A 154 11.16 -0.43 9.28
N GLY A 155 11.34 0.36 10.33
CA GLY A 155 12.65 0.69 10.89
C GLY A 155 12.69 2.13 11.33
N ALA A 156 12.13 2.42 12.50
CA ALA A 156 12.39 3.66 13.19
C ALA A 156 13.83 3.62 13.73
N THR A 157 14.81 3.89 12.90
CA THR A 157 16.08 4.44 13.37
C THR A 157 15.81 5.89 13.75
N THR A 158 15.90 6.15 15.04
CA THR A 158 15.84 7.48 15.65
C THR A 158 16.68 8.50 14.86
N PRO A 159 16.13 9.68 14.50
CA PRO A 159 16.93 10.72 13.89
C PRO A 159 17.95 11.24 14.91
N LYS A 160 19.22 11.14 14.55
CA LYS A 160 20.34 11.77 15.26
C LYS A 160 20.20 13.29 15.10
N ALA A 161 20.09 14.00 16.22
CA ALA A 161 19.99 15.46 16.22
C ALA A 161 21.19 16.09 15.46
N PRO A 162 20.97 17.17 14.68
CA PRO A 162 22.07 17.92 14.08
C PRO A 162 22.85 18.63 15.18
N SER A 163 24.13 18.27 15.31
CA SER A 163 25.10 19.02 16.08
C SER A 163 25.25 20.40 15.45
N SER A 164 24.74 21.42 16.14
CA SER A 164 25.02 22.82 15.87
C SER A 164 26.53 23.06 15.90
N VAL A 165 27.04 23.63 14.81
CA VAL A 165 28.41 24.10 14.70
C VAL A 165 28.44 25.46 15.40
N ASP A 166 29.06 25.52 16.58
CA ASP A 166 29.29 26.75 17.32
C ASP A 166 30.29 27.64 16.58
N ILE A 167 29.85 28.82 16.15
CA ILE A 167 30.71 29.96 15.84
C ILE A 167 30.29 31.11 16.74
N ALA A 168 31.25 31.61 17.52
CA ALA A 168 31.43 32.99 17.99
C ALA A 168 31.68 33.15 19.52
N THR A 169 32.96 33.41 19.81
CA THR A 169 33.44 34.61 20.54
C THR A 169 33.16 34.74 22.05
N LYS A 170 34.22 34.43 22.82
CA LYS A 170 34.53 34.96 24.18
C LYS A 170 34.68 36.50 24.15
N PRO A 171 34.46 37.26 25.26
CA PRO A 171 35.29 37.14 26.47
C PRO A 171 34.66 37.42 27.86
N GLN A 172 35.40 36.89 28.87
CA GLN A 172 35.64 37.38 30.24
C GLN A 172 34.43 37.53 31.22
N SER A 173 34.25 36.67 32.24
CA SER A 173 35.03 36.39 33.47
C SER A 173 34.73 37.32 34.64
N VAL A 174 34.07 36.80 35.69
CA VAL A 174 34.48 36.94 37.10
C VAL A 174 33.73 35.93 38.01
N VAL A 175 34.52 35.12 38.75
CA VAL A 175 34.40 34.56 40.14
C VAL A 175 33.00 34.35 40.77
N SER A 176 32.68 33.34 41.59
CA SER A 176 33.37 32.22 42.27
C SER A 176 32.28 31.35 42.95
N PRO A 177 32.61 30.17 43.54
CA PRO A 177 31.69 29.05 43.73
C PRO A 177 31.09 28.95 45.14
N THR A 178 29.95 28.25 45.29
CA THR A 178 29.59 27.59 46.55
C THR A 178 28.86 26.29 46.26
N ALA A 179 29.32 25.26 46.98
CA ALA A 179 29.03 23.86 46.83
C ALA A 179 27.66 23.44 47.39
N ALA A 180 26.98 22.54 46.65
CA ALA A 180 26.17 21.38 47.08
C ALA A 180 25.07 21.56 48.18
N PRO A 181 24.24 20.55 48.51
CA PRO A 181 23.86 19.32 47.81
C PRO A 181 22.33 19.19 47.59
N ASN A 182 21.92 18.16 46.84
CA ASN A 182 20.56 17.61 46.79
C ASN A 182 19.91 17.46 48.19
N PRO A 183 18.57 17.57 48.27
CA PRO A 183 17.84 16.38 48.73
C PRO A 183 16.49 16.09 48.03
N SER A 184 16.35 14.80 47.69
CA SER A 184 15.21 13.89 47.90
C SER A 184 13.74 14.38 47.94
N LYS A 185 12.93 13.67 47.14
CA LYS A 185 11.57 13.15 47.42
C LYS A 185 10.75 13.90 48.49
N ARG A 186 9.70 14.61 48.06
CA ARG A 186 8.50 14.79 48.91
C ARG A 186 7.20 14.91 48.12
N ARG A 187 6.43 13.84 48.24
CA ARG A 187 4.97 13.69 48.14
C ARG A 187 4.20 14.77 48.93
N LYS A 188 3.18 15.38 48.31
CA LYS A 188 1.87 15.84 48.86
C LYS A 188 1.18 16.68 47.79
N GLU A 189 0.08 16.23 47.20
CA GLU A 189 -1.30 16.29 47.70
C GLU A 189 -1.82 17.71 47.97
N SER A 190 -2.91 18.02 47.23
CA SER A 190 -4.09 18.85 47.57
C SER A 190 -4.02 20.38 47.69
N SER A 191 -4.74 21.01 46.74
CA SER A 191 -5.84 22.01 46.86
C SER A 191 -5.68 23.33 47.65
N PRO A 192 -6.39 24.38 47.19
CA PRO A 192 -7.52 24.93 47.97
C PRO A 192 -8.75 25.31 47.11
N VAL A 193 -9.97 24.84 47.45
CA VAL A 193 -11.03 25.52 48.25
C VAL A 193 -11.65 26.77 47.60
N ARG A 194 -12.93 26.65 47.18
CA ARG A 194 -13.95 27.70 47.33
C ARG A 194 -15.30 27.09 47.74
N THR A 195 -15.71 27.50 48.93
CA THR A 195 -17.05 27.56 49.56
C THR A 195 -18.10 28.18 48.63
N THR A 196 -19.43 28.10 48.75
CA THR A 196 -20.46 27.48 49.62
C THR A 196 -21.79 27.89 48.97
N THR A 197 -22.81 27.03 48.90
CA THR A 197 -24.22 27.41 49.16
C THR A 197 -25.04 26.16 49.43
N THR A 198 -25.83 26.27 50.48
CA THR A 198 -26.56 25.26 51.25
C THR A 198 -28.05 25.26 50.82
N ILE A 199 -28.75 24.11 50.97
CA ILE A 199 -30.17 23.93 51.43
C ILE A 199 -30.72 22.54 51.00
N PRO A 200 -31.64 21.89 51.77
CA PRO A 200 -31.51 20.48 52.12
C PRO A 200 -32.64 19.50 51.70
N ALA A 201 -32.23 18.23 51.66
CA ALA A 201 -32.83 16.98 52.17
C ALA A 201 -34.32 16.61 51.94
N SER A 202 -34.51 15.43 51.31
CA SER A 202 -35.60 14.46 51.57
C SER A 202 -35.23 13.06 50.97
N PRO A 203 -35.64 11.91 51.56
CA PRO A 203 -34.90 10.63 51.56
C PRO A 203 -35.30 9.59 50.47
N PRO A 204 -34.55 8.46 50.32
CA PRO A 204 -34.62 7.58 49.15
C PRO A 204 -35.51 6.34 49.38
N PRO A 205 -35.99 5.69 48.30
CA PRO A 205 -36.34 4.27 48.35
C PRO A 205 -35.56 3.41 47.34
N GLU A 206 -34.89 2.42 47.94
CA GLU A 206 -34.86 0.99 47.60
C GLU A 206 -34.61 0.49 46.16
N LYS A 207 -33.51 -0.28 46.12
CA LYS A 207 -33.21 -1.42 45.24
C LYS A 207 -34.45 -2.24 44.86
N ARG A 208 -34.68 -2.42 43.56
CA ARG A 208 -35.34 -3.62 43.02
C ARG A 208 -34.51 -4.24 41.93
N ILE A 209 -33.81 -5.30 42.32
CA ILE A 209 -33.38 -6.39 41.44
C ILE A 209 -34.66 -7.11 41.01
N LEU A 210 -34.90 -7.25 39.71
CA LEU A 210 -35.84 -8.24 39.18
C LEU A 210 -35.07 -9.31 38.41
N PRO A 211 -35.24 -10.59 38.75
CA PRO A 211 -34.79 -11.70 37.93
C PRO A 211 -35.83 -11.97 36.84
N ARG A 212 -35.46 -12.79 35.84
CA ARG A 212 -36.19 -14.02 35.42
C ARG A 212 -36.33 -14.21 33.90
N ARG A 213 -35.82 -15.39 33.47
CA ARG A 213 -36.24 -16.33 32.40
C ARG A 213 -36.33 -15.83 30.95
N THR A 214 -35.49 -16.36 30.06
CA THR A 214 -35.67 -17.61 29.28
C THR A 214 -36.99 -17.69 28.50
N THR A 215 -36.91 -17.57 27.18
CA THR A 215 -37.51 -18.49 26.17
C THR A 215 -37.17 -17.96 24.78
N ARG A 216 -36.05 -18.41 24.19
CA ARG A 216 -35.83 -18.23 22.74
C ARG A 216 -36.52 -19.38 22.04
N THR A 217 -37.72 -19.09 21.56
CA THR A 217 -38.59 -19.97 20.79
C THR A 217 -37.96 -20.37 19.47
N LYS A 218 -38.43 -21.52 19.01
CA LYS A 218 -38.02 -22.32 17.87
C LYS A 218 -38.06 -21.55 16.53
N SER A 219 -37.19 -21.99 15.63
CA SER A 219 -37.11 -21.72 14.20
C SER A 219 -38.45 -21.82 13.45
N PRO A 220 -38.53 -21.27 12.23
CA PRO A 220 -39.18 -21.93 11.11
C PRO A 220 -38.16 -22.40 10.07
N ALA A 221 -38.41 -23.61 9.54
CA ALA A 221 -37.62 -24.31 8.53
C ALA A 221 -37.71 -23.65 7.13
N PRO A 222 -36.73 -23.89 6.24
CA PRO A 222 -36.78 -23.48 4.84
C PRO A 222 -37.76 -24.34 4.02
N ILE A 223 -38.48 -23.66 3.13
CA ILE A 223 -39.50 -24.18 2.20
C ILE A 223 -38.84 -25.06 1.11
N PRO A 224 -39.45 -26.20 0.72
CA PRO A 224 -38.90 -27.12 -0.27
C PRO A 224 -39.03 -26.67 -1.73
N LEU A 225 -38.09 -27.21 -2.53
CA LEU A 225 -37.92 -27.19 -3.98
C LEU A 225 -39.21 -27.17 -4.83
N VAL A 226 -39.24 -26.26 -5.81
CA VAL A 226 -40.00 -26.43 -7.05
C VAL A 226 -39.07 -26.94 -8.15
N LYS A 227 -39.37 -28.14 -8.65
CA LYS A 227 -38.78 -28.75 -9.83
C LYS A 227 -39.45 -28.18 -11.08
N THR A 228 -38.66 -27.81 -12.10
CA THR A 228 -39.14 -27.69 -13.49
C THR A 228 -38.19 -28.42 -14.45
N PRO A 229 -38.72 -28.93 -15.59
CA PRO A 229 -38.18 -30.11 -16.25
C PRO A 229 -37.16 -29.83 -17.36
N SER A 230 -36.22 -30.77 -17.48
CA SER A 230 -35.70 -31.42 -18.70
C SER A 230 -35.88 -30.69 -20.04
N ARG A 231 -34.75 -30.32 -20.66
CA ARG A 231 -34.64 -30.31 -22.13
C ARG A 231 -33.24 -30.70 -22.61
N LYS A 232 -33.17 -31.97 -23.04
CA LYS A 232 -32.41 -32.57 -24.15
C LYS A 232 -30.96 -32.09 -24.40
N SER A 233 -30.07 -33.05 -24.16
CA SER A 233 -28.75 -33.24 -24.76
C SER A 233 -28.66 -32.86 -26.25
N VAL A 234 -27.70 -32.00 -26.58
CA VAL A 234 -27.15 -31.90 -27.94
C VAL A 234 -25.65 -32.08 -27.84
N ILE A 235 -25.24 -33.24 -28.34
CA ILE A 235 -23.88 -33.65 -28.69
C ILE A 235 -23.26 -32.54 -29.56
N ARG A 236 -22.14 -31.93 -29.12
CA ARG A 236 -21.35 -31.07 -29.99
C ARG A 236 -19.98 -31.69 -30.19
N ARG A 237 -19.81 -32.15 -31.43
CA ARG A 237 -18.66 -32.79 -32.05
C ARG A 237 -17.38 -31.99 -31.87
N GLU A 238 -16.30 -32.73 -31.63
CA GLU A 238 -14.94 -32.36 -31.98
C GLU A 238 -14.89 -31.94 -33.45
N ARG A 239 -14.26 -30.80 -33.74
CA ARG A 239 -13.87 -30.44 -35.10
C ARG A 239 -12.49 -29.81 -35.05
N GLU A 240 -11.53 -30.71 -35.15
CA GLU A 240 -10.25 -30.56 -35.83
C GLU A 240 -10.33 -29.51 -36.95
N ARG A 241 -9.48 -28.49 -36.87
CA ARG A 241 -9.24 -27.54 -37.96
C ARG A 241 -7.76 -27.58 -38.27
N GLU A 242 -7.43 -28.39 -39.28
CA GLU A 242 -6.30 -28.21 -40.16
C GLU A 242 -6.27 -26.76 -40.67
N ARG A 243 -5.10 -26.11 -40.56
CA ARG A 243 -4.78 -24.87 -41.26
C ARG A 243 -3.99 -25.25 -42.50
N GLU A 244 -4.63 -25.19 -43.67
CA GLU A 244 -3.95 -25.06 -44.95
C GLU A 244 -3.79 -23.56 -45.32
N PRO A 245 -2.68 -23.18 -46.00
CA PRO A 245 -2.39 -21.81 -46.40
C PRO A 245 -3.06 -21.46 -47.74
N LYS A 246 -3.72 -20.29 -47.82
CA LYS A 246 -4.11 -19.63 -49.08
C LYS A 246 -3.41 -18.26 -49.11
N ALA A 247 -2.41 -18.10 -49.96
CA ALA A 247 -2.51 -17.77 -51.40
C ALA A 247 -2.79 -16.27 -51.61
N GLU A 248 -1.71 -15.60 -52.00
CA GLU A 248 -1.63 -14.20 -52.44
C GLU A 248 -2.64 -13.92 -53.56
N VAL A 249 -3.37 -12.81 -53.42
CA VAL A 249 -4.14 -12.23 -54.51
C VAL A 249 -3.55 -10.86 -54.79
N LEU A 250 -2.84 -10.78 -55.92
CA LEU A 250 -2.47 -9.57 -56.63
C LEU A 250 -3.75 -8.83 -57.06
N THR A 251 -3.90 -7.58 -56.64
CA THR A 251 -4.78 -6.61 -57.32
C THR A 251 -3.94 -5.47 -57.88
N PRO A 252 -4.01 -5.21 -59.20
CA PRO A 252 -3.30 -4.12 -59.85
C PRO A 252 -4.17 -2.85 -59.93
N GLY A 253 -3.52 -1.68 -59.81
CA GLY A 253 -3.88 -0.50 -60.61
C GLY A 253 -4.52 0.69 -59.89
N GLY A 254 -3.67 1.67 -59.53
CA GLY A 254 -3.81 3.03 -60.05
C GLY A 254 -4.44 4.10 -59.16
N SER A 255 -3.60 5.06 -58.73
CA SER A 255 -3.81 6.52 -58.52
C SER A 255 -3.02 6.93 -57.27
N ASP A 256 -1.73 7.21 -57.38
CA ASP A 256 -1.09 8.51 -57.68
C ASP A 256 -1.27 9.58 -56.58
N GLU A 257 -0.13 10.08 -56.12
CA GLU A 257 0.11 11.27 -55.27
C GLU A 257 -0.39 11.30 -53.80
N THR A 258 0.40 10.71 -52.88
CA THR A 258 1.04 11.41 -51.74
C THR A 258 2.11 10.51 -51.13
N ALA A 259 3.36 10.68 -51.57
CA ALA A 259 4.54 10.01 -51.01
C ALA A 259 5.44 11.08 -50.39
N VAL A 260 5.39 11.24 -49.06
CA VAL A 260 6.43 11.93 -48.27
C VAL A 260 6.48 11.29 -46.88
N GLU A 261 7.56 10.54 -46.64
CA GLU A 261 8.27 10.34 -45.36
C GLU A 261 7.49 9.84 -44.13
N ASP A 262 7.42 8.52 -43.92
CA ASP A 262 6.99 7.91 -42.65
C ASP A 262 7.79 6.63 -42.29
N GLU A 263 9.04 6.50 -42.77
CA GLU A 263 9.89 5.32 -42.50
C GLU A 263 11.19 5.64 -41.73
N GLU A 264 11.40 6.90 -41.31
CA GLU A 264 12.65 7.32 -40.62
C GLU A 264 12.47 7.64 -39.13
N VAL A 265 11.24 7.59 -38.60
CA VAL A 265 10.98 7.95 -37.18
C VAL A 265 11.01 6.75 -36.23
N GLU A 266 10.79 5.52 -36.70
CA GLU A 266 10.87 4.31 -35.85
C GLU A 266 12.32 3.89 -35.50
N ALA A 267 13.32 4.32 -36.27
CA ALA A 267 14.71 3.95 -36.01
C ALA A 267 15.40 4.79 -34.91
N VAL A 268 14.78 5.89 -34.45
CA VAL A 268 15.40 6.81 -33.47
C VAL A 268 14.95 6.53 -32.03
N GLU A 269 13.79 5.89 -31.81
CA GLU A 269 13.33 5.53 -30.47
C GLU A 269 14.03 4.28 -29.88
N ASP A 270 14.52 3.37 -30.71
CA ASP A 270 15.28 2.19 -30.25
C ASP A 270 16.70 2.53 -29.75
N VAL A 271 17.29 3.65 -30.18
CA VAL A 271 18.64 4.07 -29.77
C VAL A 271 18.64 4.66 -28.36
N ALA A 272 17.60 5.39 -27.98
CA ALA A 272 17.49 6.02 -26.65
C ALA A 272 17.24 5.00 -25.52
N GLY A 273 16.58 3.87 -25.83
CA GLY A 273 16.37 2.79 -24.87
C GLY A 273 17.62 1.97 -24.57
N GLU A 274 18.51 1.81 -25.56
CA GLU A 274 19.72 1.01 -25.42
C GLU A 274 20.80 1.71 -24.58
N GLU A 275 20.92 3.04 -24.70
CA GLU A 275 21.89 3.83 -23.93
C GLU A 275 21.55 3.84 -22.43
N LEU A 276 20.26 3.94 -22.08
CA LEU A 276 19.80 3.83 -20.69
C LEU A 276 20.07 2.44 -20.09
N ARG A 277 19.89 1.38 -20.89
CA ARG A 277 20.16 0.01 -20.48
C ARG A 277 21.66 -0.24 -20.25
N GLN A 278 22.51 0.38 -21.07
CA GLN A 278 23.96 0.31 -20.91
C GLN A 278 24.44 1.04 -19.65
N GLN A 279 23.83 2.18 -19.30
CA GLN A 279 24.12 2.88 -18.05
C GLN A 279 23.73 2.04 -16.82
N ASP A 280 22.54 1.45 -16.80
CA ASP A 280 22.10 0.55 -15.71
C ASP A 280 23.06 -0.65 -15.55
N ILE A 281 23.53 -1.25 -16.65
CA ILE A 281 24.49 -2.35 -16.63
C ILE A 281 25.85 -1.90 -16.08
N ALA A 282 26.30 -0.69 -16.42
CA ALA A 282 27.55 -0.14 -15.91
C ALA A 282 27.48 0.14 -14.41
N GLU A 283 26.39 0.74 -13.93
CA GLU A 283 26.18 1.00 -12.50
C GLU A 283 26.12 -0.30 -11.68
N GLN A 284 25.42 -1.33 -12.19
CA GLN A 284 25.37 -2.63 -11.52
C GLN A 284 26.74 -3.31 -11.43
N LYS A 285 27.59 -3.18 -12.47
CA LYS A 285 28.95 -3.72 -12.44
C LYS A 285 29.81 -3.03 -11.38
N ILE A 286 29.72 -1.70 -11.26
CA ILE A 286 30.45 -0.93 -10.24
C ILE A 286 30.01 -1.37 -8.83
N LEU A 287 28.71 -1.56 -8.60
CA LEU A 287 28.19 -2.02 -7.31
C LEU A 287 28.73 -3.42 -6.95
N ILE A 288 28.80 -4.33 -7.92
CA ILE A 288 29.32 -5.69 -7.70
C ILE A 288 30.82 -5.65 -7.37
N GLU A 289 31.59 -4.78 -8.04
CA GLU A 289 33.02 -4.60 -7.77
C GLU A 289 33.27 -4.05 -6.36
N ASP A 290 32.51 -3.05 -5.92
CA ASP A 290 32.62 -2.50 -4.56
C ASP A 290 32.22 -3.53 -3.48
N LEU A 291 31.18 -4.33 -3.73
CA LEU A 291 30.78 -5.41 -2.82
C LEU A 291 31.81 -6.55 -2.76
N LYS A 292 32.48 -6.87 -3.87
CA LYS A 292 33.60 -7.81 -3.88
C LYS A 292 34.81 -7.27 -3.13
N ALA A 293 35.20 -6.02 -3.39
CA ALA A 293 36.31 -5.37 -2.70
C ALA A 293 36.08 -5.31 -1.17
N LYS A 294 34.85 -5.01 -0.73
CA LYS A 294 34.47 -5.08 0.69
C LYS A 294 34.56 -6.48 1.28
N ARG A 295 34.20 -7.51 0.50
CA ARG A 295 34.31 -8.90 0.95
C ARG A 295 35.77 -9.32 1.09
N ASP A 296 36.61 -9.00 0.11
CA ASP A 296 38.03 -9.34 0.14
C ASP A 296 38.78 -8.57 1.24
N ALA A 297 38.40 -7.32 1.53
CA ALA A 297 38.89 -6.56 2.66
C ALA A 297 38.45 -7.14 4.02
N ALA A 298 37.23 -7.66 4.11
CA ALA A 298 36.74 -8.33 5.31
C ALA A 298 37.41 -9.71 5.51
N GLU A 299 37.72 -10.42 4.43
CA GLU A 299 38.34 -11.75 4.46
C GLU A 299 39.85 -11.68 4.74
N SER A 300 40.53 -10.63 4.25
CA SER A 300 41.94 -10.34 4.58
C SER A 300 42.15 -9.64 5.94
N GLY A 301 41.09 -9.05 6.52
CA GLY A 301 41.07 -8.44 7.85
C GLY A 301 40.92 -9.42 9.02
N SER A 302 40.84 -10.73 8.74
CA SER A 302 40.87 -11.81 9.74
C SER A 302 42.26 -11.92 10.38
N GLN A 303 42.58 -10.99 11.28
CA GLN A 303 43.64 -11.20 12.26
C GLN A 303 43.24 -12.30 13.24
N PRO A 304 44.15 -13.22 13.61
CA PRO A 304 43.87 -14.24 14.61
C PRO A 304 43.58 -13.57 15.95
N ALA A 305 42.40 -13.83 16.50
CA ALA A 305 41.99 -13.31 17.80
C ALA A 305 43.02 -13.69 18.87
N VAL A 306 43.78 -12.68 19.31
CA VAL A 306 44.75 -12.77 20.40
C VAL A 306 44.01 -13.09 21.69
N VAL A 307 44.25 -14.31 22.14
CA VAL A 307 44.21 -14.75 23.54
C VAL A 307 44.88 -13.70 24.43
N LYS A 308 44.13 -13.07 25.34
CA LYS A 308 44.56 -12.61 26.68
C LYS A 308 43.45 -11.85 27.41
N ARG A 309 42.69 -12.57 28.22
CA ARG A 309 42.44 -12.27 29.64
C ARG A 309 41.85 -13.52 30.28
N SER A 310 42.73 -14.31 30.87
CA SER A 310 42.42 -15.31 31.88
C SER A 310 41.82 -14.60 33.10
N ARG A 311 40.52 -14.78 33.31
CA ARG A 311 39.88 -14.58 34.61
C ARG A 311 39.45 -15.96 35.08
N GLU A 312 40.23 -16.52 35.99
CA GLU A 312 39.82 -17.63 36.84
C GLU A 312 38.62 -17.16 37.68
N GLU A 313 37.46 -17.75 37.44
CA GLU A 313 36.35 -17.85 38.39
C GLU A 313 35.50 -19.04 37.91
N GLU A 314 35.81 -20.17 38.54
CA GLU A 314 35.04 -21.40 38.77
C GLU A 314 33.87 -21.79 37.84
N GLU A 315 34.04 -22.99 37.28
CA GLU A 315 33.03 -23.81 36.62
C GLU A 315 31.88 -24.18 37.57
N GLU A 316 30.84 -23.34 37.62
CA GLU A 316 29.50 -23.86 37.80
C GLU A 316 28.74 -23.70 36.49
N ALA A 317 28.64 -24.82 35.76
CA ALA A 317 27.79 -24.93 34.59
C ALA A 317 26.36 -24.49 34.95
N LEU A 318 26.01 -23.25 34.58
CA LEU A 318 24.64 -22.74 34.61
C LEU A 318 23.78 -23.58 33.66
N ARG A 319 23.35 -24.75 34.17
CA ARG A 319 22.29 -25.56 33.59
C ARG A 319 21.01 -24.76 33.66
N PHE A 320 20.71 -24.08 32.57
CA PHE A 320 19.37 -23.54 32.32
C PHE A 320 18.42 -24.72 32.18
N ASN A 321 17.78 -25.11 33.29
CA ASN A 321 16.59 -25.96 33.26
C ASN A 321 15.46 -25.12 32.66
N PHE A 322 15.37 -25.10 31.33
CA PHE A 322 14.13 -24.73 30.65
C PHE A 322 13.07 -25.70 31.12
N LYS A 323 12.23 -25.26 32.06
CA LYS A 323 10.98 -25.94 32.34
C LYS A 323 10.12 -25.68 31.11
N GLU A 324 10.18 -26.60 30.15
CA GLU A 324 9.27 -26.62 29.00
C GLU A 324 7.86 -26.40 29.58
N PRO A 325 7.16 -25.33 29.17
CA PRO A 325 5.78 -25.19 29.57
C PRO A 325 5.07 -26.41 29.01
N GLU A 326 4.53 -27.26 29.90
CA GLU A 326 3.61 -28.33 29.52
C GLU A 326 2.57 -27.70 28.60
N VAL A 327 2.74 -27.95 27.30
CA VAL A 327 1.77 -27.62 26.27
C VAL A 327 0.65 -28.63 26.49
N GLY A 328 -0.15 -28.40 27.54
CA GLY A 328 -1.45 -29.01 27.67
C GLY A 328 -2.18 -28.60 26.40
N GLU A 329 -2.38 -29.59 25.52
CA GLU A 329 -3.13 -29.47 24.28
C GLU A 329 -4.48 -28.82 24.61
N ARG A 330 -4.53 -27.48 24.47
CA ARG A 330 -5.80 -26.80 24.50
C ARG A 330 -6.53 -27.32 23.29
N ALA A 331 -7.55 -28.14 23.51
CA ALA A 331 -8.44 -28.63 22.48
C ALA A 331 -8.94 -27.43 21.68
N ILE A 332 -8.32 -27.20 20.52
CA ILE A 332 -8.80 -26.24 19.54
C ILE A 332 -10.07 -26.89 19.01
N ALA A 333 -11.21 -26.40 19.47
CA ALA A 333 -12.50 -26.77 18.89
C ALA A 333 -12.54 -26.26 17.45
N THR A 334 -11.96 -27.04 16.53
CA THR A 334 -12.00 -26.75 15.11
C THR A 334 -13.43 -26.95 14.64
N ASN A 335 -14.05 -25.86 14.22
CA ASN A 335 -15.39 -25.87 13.69
C ASN A 335 -15.37 -26.63 12.35
N ARG A 336 -15.82 -27.89 12.36
CA ARG A 336 -15.80 -28.82 11.22
C ARG A 336 -16.47 -28.30 9.95
N ARG A 337 -17.20 -27.18 10.02
CA ARG A 337 -17.83 -26.50 8.87
C ARG A 337 -16.89 -25.68 8.00
N VAL A 338 -15.64 -25.42 8.42
CA VAL A 338 -14.68 -24.61 7.65
C VAL A 338 -13.60 -25.46 6.95
N GLY A 339 -13.60 -26.79 7.15
CA GLY A 339 -12.56 -27.69 6.64
C GLY A 339 -12.60 -28.03 5.15
N GLY A 340 -13.33 -27.28 4.32
CA GLY A 340 -13.47 -27.57 2.89
C GLY A 340 -12.60 -26.73 1.94
N TYR A 341 -11.91 -25.70 2.44
CA TYR A 341 -11.26 -24.70 1.56
C TYR A 341 -9.83 -24.31 1.95
N PHE A 342 -9.24 -24.95 2.95
CA PHE A 342 -7.83 -24.75 3.29
C PHE A 342 -7.03 -25.98 2.83
N GLU A 343 -6.78 -26.05 1.52
CA GLU A 343 -5.66 -26.85 1.01
C GLU A 343 -4.36 -26.19 1.46
N GLU A 344 -3.44 -27.00 1.98
CA GLU A 344 -2.15 -26.53 2.47
C GLU A 344 -1.36 -25.84 1.34
N PRO A 345 -0.83 -24.61 1.56
CA PRO A 345 -0.08 -23.86 0.55
C PRO A 345 1.15 -24.57 -0.02
N ARG A 346 1.59 -25.67 0.60
CA ARG A 346 2.76 -26.45 0.19
C ARG A 346 2.52 -27.31 -1.05
N HIS A 347 1.27 -27.62 -1.39
CA HIS A 347 0.96 -28.42 -2.58
C HIS A 347 0.82 -27.59 -3.86
N GLN A 348 0.55 -26.28 -3.75
CA GLN A 348 0.33 -25.42 -4.92
C GLN A 348 1.65 -25.06 -5.64
N SER A 349 2.76 -24.86 -4.92
CA SER A 349 4.06 -24.54 -5.55
C SER A 349 4.63 -25.71 -6.37
N LEU A 350 4.34 -26.95 -5.97
CA LEU A 350 4.81 -28.16 -6.64
C LEU A 350 4.08 -28.38 -7.98
N ALA A 351 2.78 -28.05 -8.05
CA ALA A 351 1.98 -28.16 -9.26
C ALA A 351 2.42 -27.16 -10.35
N TRP A 352 2.73 -25.92 -9.98
CA TRP A 352 3.26 -24.92 -10.92
C TRP A 352 4.68 -25.28 -11.39
N GLY A 353 5.51 -25.87 -10.54
CA GLY A 353 6.84 -26.36 -10.91
C GLY A 353 6.79 -27.48 -11.96
N ILE A 354 5.87 -28.44 -11.82
CA ILE A 354 5.68 -29.52 -12.80
C ILE A 354 5.18 -28.98 -14.15
N ALA A 355 4.26 -28.01 -14.14
CA ALA A 355 3.74 -27.41 -15.37
C ALA A 355 4.82 -26.66 -16.17
N ALA A 356 5.71 -25.92 -15.49
CA ALA A 356 6.82 -25.21 -16.15
C ALA A 356 7.88 -26.16 -16.73
N PHE A 357 8.20 -27.25 -16.03
CA PHE A 357 9.17 -28.25 -16.51
C PHE A 357 8.67 -29.01 -17.75
N ALA A 358 7.37 -29.33 -17.81
CA ALA A 358 6.77 -29.99 -18.97
C ALA A 358 6.80 -29.12 -20.24
N PHE A 359 6.57 -27.81 -20.11
CA PHE A 359 6.69 -26.87 -21.24
C PHE A 359 8.14 -26.69 -21.71
N GLY A 360 9.10 -26.70 -20.78
CA GLY A 360 10.53 -26.58 -21.10
C GLY A 360 11.05 -27.75 -21.95
N ILE A 361 10.68 -29.00 -21.64
CA ILE A 361 11.13 -30.17 -22.40
C ILE A 361 10.47 -30.25 -23.79
N GLY A 362 9.23 -29.77 -23.93
CA GLY A 362 8.54 -29.71 -25.23
C GLY A 362 9.19 -28.76 -26.23
N ALA A 363 9.77 -27.65 -25.77
CA ALA A 363 10.42 -26.67 -26.66
C ALA A 363 11.77 -27.15 -27.22
N VAL A 364 12.51 -27.97 -26.47
CA VAL A 364 13.84 -28.46 -26.90
C VAL A 364 13.75 -29.62 -27.90
N THR A 365 12.59 -30.28 -28.01
CA THR A 365 12.38 -31.39 -28.97
C THR A 365 11.83 -30.93 -30.33
N PHE A 366 11.36 -29.68 -30.46
CA PHE A 366 10.83 -29.11 -31.72
C PHE A 366 11.81 -28.21 -32.49
N LEU A 367 13.08 -28.15 -32.07
CA LEU A 367 14.15 -27.47 -32.81
C LEU A 367 15.20 -28.47 -33.32
N PRO A 368 14.90 -29.18 -34.42
CA PRO A 368 15.94 -29.49 -35.40
C PRO A 368 15.50 -29.05 -36.81
N ASN A 369 16.45 -28.48 -37.56
CA ASN A 369 16.39 -28.12 -38.99
C ASN A 369 15.87 -26.73 -39.38
N LEU A 370 16.57 -25.69 -38.93
CA LEU A 370 16.79 -24.49 -39.76
C LEU A 370 18.29 -24.18 -39.76
N LEU A 371 19.03 -24.92 -40.58
CA LEU A 371 20.37 -24.58 -41.06
C LEU A 371 20.45 -24.90 -42.54
#